data_AF-A0A2X3F1P2-F1
#
_entry.id   AF-A0A2X3F1P2-F1
#
_cell.length_a   1.000
_cell.length_b   1.000
_cell.length_c   1.000
_cell.angle_alpha   90.00
_cell.angle_beta   90.00
_cell.angle_gamma   90.00
#
_symmetry.space_group_name_H-M   'P 1'
#
loop_
_entity.id
_entity.type
_entity.pdbx_description
1 polymer ?
#
loop_
_entity_poly.entity_id
_entity_poly.type
_entity_poly.pdbx_seq_one_letter_code
_entity_poly.pdbx_strand_id
1 'polypeptide(L)' 'MEHPGPVADAAREWQEASIAFRAALKQRPDAFDYAWLADALDRLHQPEEAAAMRRDGLLLTLQNNPQP' A
#
# COMPACT_ATOMS: atom_id res chain seq x y z
N MET A 1 23.17 -20.54 14.67
CA MET A 1 23.28 -19.18 14.12
C MET A 1 22.27 -19.07 12.99
N GLU A 2 21.02 -18.79 13.33
CA GLU A 2 20.03 -18.43 12.32
C GLU A 2 20.30 -16.97 11.99
N HIS A 3 21.01 -16.72 10.89
CA HIS A 3 21.11 -15.37 10.35
C HIS A 3 19.68 -14.96 9.98
N PRO A 4 19.08 -13.90 10.56
CA PRO A 4 17.86 -13.37 10.00
C PRO A 4 18.20 -12.98 8.56
N GLY A 5 17.58 -13.67 7.60
CA GLY A 5 17.82 -13.43 6.18
C GLY A 5 17.52 -11.97 5.80
N PRO A 6 17.86 -11.54 4.57
CA PRO A 6 17.71 -10.16 4.08
C PRO A 6 16.28 -9.59 4.09
N VAL A 7 15.31 -10.34 4.62
CA VAL A 7 13.90 -9.99 4.72
C VAL A 7 13.64 -8.91 5.78
N ALA A 8 14.47 -8.83 6.83
CA ALA A 8 14.27 -7.87 7.93
C ALA A 8 14.51 -6.41 7.50
N ASP A 9 15.48 -6.18 6.61
CA ASP A 9 15.81 -4.83 6.13
C ASP A 9 14.75 -4.33 5.14
N ALA A 10 14.37 -5.19 4.18
CA ALA A 10 13.31 -4.87 3.23
C ALA A 10 11.97 -4.58 3.93
N ALA A 11 11.60 -5.36 4.95
CA ALA A 11 10.38 -5.11 5.73
C ALA A 11 10.35 -3.71 6.34
N ARG A 12 11.50 -3.20 6.79
CA ARG A 12 11.59 -1.83 7.32
C ARG A 12 11.27 -0.79 6.24
N GLU A 13 11.87 -0.94 5.05
CA GLU A 13 11.63 -0.02 3.93
C GLU A 13 10.16 -0.01 3.50
N TRP A 14 9.54 -1.19 3.39
CA TRP A 14 8.11 -1.29 3.05
C TRP A 14 7.22 -0.71 4.14
N GLN A 15 7.61 -0.83 5.42
CA GLN A 15 6.90 -0.22 6.52
C GLN A 15 6.97 1.32 6.45
N GLU A 16 8.15 1.89 6.25
CA GLU A 16 8.32 3.34 6.09
C GLU A 16 7.56 3.87 4.86
N ALA A 17 7.64 3.14 3.74
CA ALA A 17 6.87 3.43 2.53
C ALA A 17 5.36 3.42 2.80
N SER A 18 4.85 2.42 3.53
CA SER A 18 3.42 2.33 3.87
C SER A 18 2.94 3.55 4.67
N ILE A 19 3.77 4.06 5.57
CA ILE A 19 3.47 5.25 6.38
C ILE A 19 3.46 6.51 5.50
N ALA A 20 4.44 6.65 4.61
CA ALA A 20 4.52 7.77 3.68
C ALA A 20 3.31 7.81 2.73
N PHE A 21 2.94 6.68 2.14
CA PHE A 21 1.76 6.58 1.27
C PHE A 21 0.46 6.85 2.05
N ARG A 22 0.31 6.33 3.27
CA ARG A 22 -0.85 6.67 4.13
C ARG A 22 -0.93 8.17 4.43
N ALA A 23 0.20 8.85 4.63
CA ALA A 23 0.23 10.30 4.82
C ALA A 23 -0.11 11.07 3.54
N ALA A 24 0.37 10.60 2.38
CA ALA A 24 0.00 11.15 1.07
C ALA A 24 -1.51 11.02 0.81
N LEU A 25 -2.09 9.83 1.05
CA LEU A 25 -3.53 9.56 0.90
C LEU A 25 -4.42 10.49 1.73
N LYS A 26 -3.97 10.89 2.94
CA LYS A 26 -4.68 11.86 3.77
C LYS A 26 -4.70 13.26 3.16
N GLN A 27 -3.64 13.64 2.46
CA GLN A 27 -3.55 14.94 1.79
C GLN A 27 -4.31 14.92 0.46
N ARG A 28 -4.14 13.83 -0.30
CA ARG A 28 -4.78 13.61 -1.57
C ARG A 28 -5.10 12.12 -1.71
N PRO A 29 -6.37 11.71 -1.67
CA PRO A 29 -6.72 10.36 -2.03
C PRO A 29 -6.41 10.17 -3.52
N ASP A 30 -5.44 9.32 -3.82
CA ASP A 30 -5.02 8.98 -5.18
C ASP A 30 -4.97 7.45 -5.31
N ALA A 31 -5.50 6.93 -6.41
CA ALA A 31 -5.61 5.49 -6.62
C ALA A 31 -4.26 4.81 -6.80
N PHE A 32 -3.24 5.53 -7.31
CA PHE A 32 -1.89 5.00 -7.41
C PHE A 32 -1.30 4.80 -6.01
N ASP A 33 -1.45 5.77 -5.10
CA ASP A 33 -0.95 5.66 -3.73
C ASP A 33 -1.60 4.49 -2.97
N TYR A 34 -2.87 4.20 -3.22
CA TYR A 34 -3.53 2.99 -2.70
C TYR A 34 -2.92 1.69 -3.24
N ALA A 35 -2.57 1.64 -4.53
CA ALA A 35 -1.93 0.47 -5.14
C ALA A 35 -0.51 0.25 -4.61
N TRP A 36 0.28 1.32 -4.45
CA TRP A 36 1.63 1.26 -3.88
C TRP A 36 1.60 0.86 -2.40
N LEU A 37 0.66 1.38 -1.62
CA LEU A 37 0.45 0.97 -0.24
C LEU A 37 0.10 -0.52 -0.12
N ALA A 38 -0.75 -1.02 -1.02
CA ALA A 38 -1.11 -2.43 -1.04
C ALA A 38 0.09 -3.34 -1.37
N ASP A 39 0.95 -2.94 -2.30
CA ASP A 39 2.16 -3.69 -2.63
C ASP A 39 3.13 -3.75 -1.45
N ALA A 40 3.33 -2.62 -0.76
CA ALA A 40 4.13 -2.58 0.47
C ALA A 40 3.57 -3.50 1.57
N LEU A 41 2.24 -3.52 1.74
CA LEU A 41 1.57 -4.39 2.72
C LEU A 41 1.72 -5.88 2.37
N ASP A 42 1.67 -6.25 1.08
CA ASP A 42 1.90 -7.62 0.63
C ASP A 42 3.32 -8.09 0.99
N ARG A 43 4.32 -7.22 0.77
CA ARG A 43 5.72 -7.45 1.15
C ARG A 43 5.95 -7.55 2.65
N LEU A 44 5.08 -6.91 3.44
CA LEU A 44 5.02 -7.01 4.91
C LEU A 44 4.24 -8.23 5.41
N HIS A 45 3.83 -9.15 4.52
CA HIS A 45 2.99 -10.31 4.85
C HIS A 45 1.61 -9.91 5.43
N GLN A 46 1.04 -8.80 4.96
CA GLN A 46 -0.30 -8.31 5.34
C GLN A 46 -1.26 -8.32 4.13
N PRO A 47 -1.59 -9.51 3.57
CA PRO A 47 -2.40 -9.61 2.35
C PRO A 47 -3.84 -9.13 2.53
N GLU A 48 -4.38 -9.22 3.74
CA GLU A 48 -5.74 -8.75 4.05
C GLU A 48 -5.85 -7.23 3.95
N GLU A 49 -4.91 -6.49 4.56
CA GLU A 49 -4.85 -5.03 4.41
C GLU A 49 -4.53 -4.64 2.96
N ALA A 50 -3.62 -5.36 2.28
CA ALA A 50 -3.29 -5.11 0.88
C ALA A 50 -4.53 -5.22 -0.02
N ALA A 51 -5.34 -6.27 0.16
CA ALA A 51 -6.58 -6.46 -0.60
C ALA A 51 -7.59 -5.34 -0.34
N ALA A 52 -7.73 -4.90 0.91
CA ALA A 52 -8.58 -3.75 1.25
C ALA A 52 -8.11 -2.48 0.52
N MET A 53 -6.81 -2.15 0.58
CA MET A 53 -6.25 -0.96 -0.06
C MET A 53 -6.44 -0.98 -1.59
N ARG A 54 -6.26 -2.13 -2.25
CA ARG A 54 -6.53 -2.27 -3.69
C ARG A 54 -8.00 -2.02 -4.02
N ARG A 55 -8.90 -2.54 -3.20
CA ARG A 55 -10.34 -2.35 -3.38
C ARG A 55 -10.73 -0.88 -3.21
N ASP A 56 -10.24 -0.22 -2.17
CA ASP A 56 -10.48 1.21 -1.93
C ASP A 56 -9.91 2.09 -3.05
N GLY A 57 -8.68 1.81 -3.51
CA GLY A 57 -8.09 2.48 -4.66
C GLY A 57 -8.90 2.29 -5.96
N LEU A 58 -9.42 1.08 -6.20
CA LEU A 58 -10.29 0.82 -7.34
C LEU A 58 -11.63 1.55 -7.22
N LEU A 59 -12.25 1.56 -6.04
CA LEU A 59 -13.49 2.31 -5.82
C LEU A 59 -13.28 3.81 -6.02
N LEU A 60 -12.11 4.34 -5.64
CA LEU A 60 -11.76 5.73 -5.84
C LEU A 60 -11.63 6.08 -7.33
N THR A 61 -11.04 5.22 -8.17
CA THR A 61 -10.99 5.47 -9.63
C THR A 61 -12.36 5.38 -10.27
N LEU A 62 -13.19 4.43 -9.83
CA LEU A 62 -14.55 4.28 -10.32
C LEU A 62 -15.42 5.51 -9.98
N GLN A 63 -15.23 6.10 -8.80
CA GLN A 63 -15.92 7.33 -8.39
C GLN A 63 -15.39 8.58 -9.09
N ASN A 64 -14.06 8.68 -9.30
CA ASN A 64 -13.42 9.83 -9.95
C ASN A 64 -13.48 9.80 -11.48
N ASN A 65 -13.90 8.70 -12.08
CA ASN A 65 -14.14 8.61 -13.52
C ASN A 65 -15.65 8.54 -13.78
N PRO A 66 -16.38 9.67 -13.70
CA PRO A 66 -17.75 9.71 -14.21
C PRO A 66 -17.65 9.42 -15.71
N GLN A 67 -18.10 8.22 -16.07
CA GLN A 67 -18.29 7.83 -17.46
C GLN A 67 -19.20 8.91 -18.10
N PRO A 68 -18.85 9.47 -19.28
CA PRO A 68 -19.68 10.48 -19.93
C PRO A 68 -21.07 9.97 -20.29
#